data_AF-A0ABD2ESU0-F1
#
_entry.id   AF-A0ABD2ESU0-F1
#
_cell.length_a   1.000
_cell.length_b   1.000
_cell.length_c   1.000
_cell.angle_alpha   90.00
_cell.angle_beta   90.00
_cell.angle_gamma   90.00
#
_symmetry.space_group_name_H-M   'P 1'
#
loop_
_entity.id
_entity.type
_entity.pdbx_description
1 polymer ?
#
loop_
_entity_poly.entity_id
_entity_poly.type
_entity_poly.pdbx_seq_one_letter_code
_entity_poly.pdbx_strand_id
1 'polypeptide(L)'
;MAPKKKASKGSKEPEVKKKKGGKKEPGVTLKPVETPLAEETREFYHIQIRDLEDRLARYQRKWDELAVQEKLFRQEFDQLANNKKEIVAFLKRTLNQRVDEITDLNEQLQSLQLAKEMEKDAFEAQLAQVRHEFQETKDQLTTENIVLGGKLAALEEFRLQKEELTDKFTSLEDQLRKQESEYKDYVYNLEKKSVLDKDRLRKEIIQRVNLVATEFRKVATNQMWETTKRAIIENSSVTLQLAKMSRQGVQLLQENEQLKGSQDELCKQLELLENTQKVMARHRRGHQKIILMLTEKCREQQQSTAEAEQLRLLLSHLEQSLLQLQADGQALRSQRDQLNLQLEQQQAEVQQLQQELAEEQRTRASLEMALDQATSILQDILQMQAAEEEGDFDVMFQLHCKDMLQQLLATLSSAMALRPPMAVCPHQEFQPHDLPKESRSNTQPPKVGSLLQQLSNITMYQPGDLGLVPRQGHIPPNPQDLRLLSYATRMRTFRAHSTPEIHVSSSLKRLKKFSLPDILLQPK
;
A
#
# COMPACT_ATOMS: atom_id res chain seq x y z
N MET A 1 -31.78 -22.18 50.27
CA MET A 1 -32.05 -20.72 50.45
C MET A 1 -33.53 -20.50 50.74
N ALA A 2 -33.91 -19.33 51.26
CA ALA A 2 -35.18 -19.10 51.98
C ALA A 2 -36.23 -18.27 51.18
N PRO A 3 -37.50 -18.16 51.64
CA PRO A 3 -38.65 -17.77 50.80
C PRO A 3 -39.43 -16.50 51.27
N LYS A 4 -40.55 -16.16 50.58
CA LYS A 4 -41.77 -15.42 51.04
C LYS A 4 -42.85 -15.53 49.94
N LYS A 5 -44.19 -15.67 50.13
CA LYS A 5 -45.15 -15.74 51.27
C LYS A 5 -45.77 -14.44 51.83
N LYS A 6 -47.03 -14.15 51.42
CA LYS A 6 -48.22 -13.59 52.17
C LYS A 6 -49.33 -13.27 51.14
N ALA A 7 -50.66 -13.41 51.33
CA ALA A 7 -51.58 -13.83 52.41
C ALA A 7 -52.01 -12.79 53.47
N SER A 8 -53.31 -12.46 53.48
CA SER A 8 -54.17 -11.78 54.50
C SER A 8 -55.60 -11.67 53.88
N LYS A 9 -56.78 -11.57 54.53
CA LYS A 9 -57.34 -11.78 55.89
C LYS A 9 -58.87 -12.01 55.69
N GLY A 10 -59.74 -12.40 56.63
CA GLY A 10 -59.58 -12.92 58.00
C GLY A 10 -60.25 -12.06 59.10
N SER A 11 -61.59 -12.04 59.11
CA SER A 11 -62.49 -11.53 60.19
C SER A 11 -63.60 -12.56 60.49
N LYS A 12 -64.40 -12.45 61.57
CA LYS A 12 -65.30 -13.54 62.00
C LYS A 12 -66.57 -13.12 62.80
N GLU A 13 -67.51 -14.07 62.91
CA GLU A 13 -68.37 -14.42 64.09
C GLU A 13 -67.81 -14.00 65.48
N PRO A 14 -68.57 -13.91 66.61
CA PRO A 14 -69.53 -14.95 67.06
C PRO A 14 -70.69 -14.68 68.08
N GLU A 15 -71.60 -15.67 68.15
CA GLU A 15 -72.37 -16.30 69.26
C GLU A 15 -72.65 -15.68 70.69
N VAL A 16 -73.95 -15.72 71.07
CA VAL A 16 -74.60 -16.44 72.24
C VAL A 16 -74.64 -15.92 73.71
N LYS A 17 -75.89 -15.70 74.21
CA LYS A 17 -76.58 -16.30 75.43
C LYS A 17 -78.04 -15.76 75.55
N LYS A 18 -79.14 -16.50 75.84
CA LYS A 18 -79.56 -17.44 76.94
C LYS A 18 -79.70 -16.71 78.31
N LYS A 19 -80.75 -16.80 79.16
CA LYS A 19 -81.64 -17.86 79.78
C LYS A 19 -82.93 -17.15 80.35
N LYS A 20 -84.02 -17.69 80.96
CA LYS A 20 -84.64 -19.04 81.24
C LYS A 20 -86.11 -18.93 81.80
N GLY A 21 -87.13 -19.45 81.09
CA GLY A 21 -88.39 -20.05 81.63
C GLY A 21 -89.51 -19.14 82.22
N GLY A 22 -90.74 -19.65 82.48
CA GLY A 22 -91.32 -20.92 81.98
C GLY A 22 -92.53 -21.53 82.74
N LYS A 23 -93.30 -22.35 82.00
CA LYS A 23 -94.04 -23.58 82.40
C LYS A 23 -95.27 -23.50 83.36
N LYS A 24 -96.48 -23.70 82.81
CA LYS A 24 -97.44 -24.77 83.22
C LYS A 24 -98.67 -24.88 82.28
N GLU A 25 -99.14 -26.12 82.11
CA GLU A 25 -100.47 -26.53 81.62
C GLU A 25 -101.35 -26.93 82.84
N PRO A 26 -102.67 -27.24 82.74
CA PRO A 26 -103.41 -27.74 81.57
C PRO A 26 -104.72 -27.01 81.21
N GLY A 27 -105.34 -27.45 80.11
CA GLY A 27 -106.44 -26.77 79.43
C GLY A 27 -107.84 -26.82 80.07
N VAL A 28 -108.73 -26.05 79.42
CA VAL A 28 -110.19 -26.18 79.49
C VAL A 28 -110.71 -26.28 78.05
N THR A 29 -111.54 -27.27 77.78
CA THR A 29 -112.17 -27.51 76.48
C THR A 29 -113.38 -26.60 76.23
N LEU A 30 -113.32 -25.72 75.23
CA LEU A 30 -114.50 -25.18 74.54
C LEU A 30 -114.24 -24.97 73.04
N LYS A 31 -114.57 -25.99 72.23
CA LYS A 31 -115.04 -25.85 70.85
C LYS A 31 -116.59 -25.89 70.87
N PRO A 32 -117.31 -25.46 69.83
CA PRO A 32 -116.92 -24.56 68.74
C PRO A 32 -117.95 -23.42 68.49
N VAL A 33 -117.51 -22.31 67.90
CA VAL A 33 -118.34 -21.56 66.93
C VAL A 33 -117.42 -21.13 65.80
N GLU A 34 -117.50 -21.83 64.68
CA GLU A 34 -116.84 -21.49 63.43
C GLU A 34 -117.73 -20.41 62.75
N THR A 35 -117.25 -19.16 62.71
CA THR A 35 -117.98 -18.03 62.11
C THR A 35 -117.49 -17.85 60.67
N PRO A 36 -118.30 -18.12 59.63
CA PRO A 36 -117.80 -18.33 58.27
C PRO A 36 -117.01 -17.14 57.71
N LEU A 37 -117.39 -15.89 58.01
CA LEU A 37 -116.64 -14.68 57.61
C LEU A 37 -115.16 -14.67 58.05
N ALA A 38 -114.84 -15.29 59.19
CA ALA A 38 -113.46 -15.37 59.71
C ALA A 38 -112.64 -16.49 59.06
N GLU A 39 -113.30 -17.39 58.34
CA GLU A 39 -112.71 -18.49 57.59
C GLU A 39 -112.59 -18.09 56.12
N GLU A 40 -113.64 -17.55 55.51
CA GLU A 40 -113.64 -16.90 54.19
C GLU A 40 -112.47 -15.91 54.01
N THR A 41 -112.21 -15.07 55.01
CA THR A 41 -111.10 -14.10 54.97
C THR A 41 -109.72 -14.76 55.11
N ARG A 42 -109.59 -15.84 55.88
CA ARG A 42 -108.34 -16.64 55.94
C ARG A 42 -108.12 -17.42 54.66
N GLU A 43 -109.17 -17.99 54.09
CA GLU A 43 -109.15 -18.71 52.82
C GLU A 43 -108.76 -17.78 51.68
N PHE A 44 -109.30 -16.56 51.63
CA PHE A 44 -108.86 -15.52 50.69
C PHE A 44 -107.35 -15.25 50.78
N TYR A 45 -106.80 -15.04 51.97
CA TYR A 45 -105.36 -14.87 52.13
C TYR A 45 -104.57 -16.15 51.81
N HIS A 46 -105.09 -17.35 52.10
CA HIS A 46 -104.46 -18.61 51.70
C HIS A 46 -104.53 -18.88 50.18
N ILE A 47 -105.53 -18.36 49.45
CA ILE A 47 -105.55 -18.34 47.99
C ILE A 47 -104.49 -17.36 47.48
N GLN A 48 -104.47 -16.13 48.00
CA GLN A 48 -103.50 -15.10 47.61
C GLN A 48 -102.04 -15.52 47.89
N ILE A 49 -101.76 -16.18 49.02
CA ILE A 49 -100.46 -16.74 49.35
C ILE A 49 -100.08 -17.81 48.31
N ARG A 50 -100.97 -18.76 48.00
CA ARG A 50 -100.72 -19.78 46.97
C ARG A 50 -100.47 -19.15 45.59
N ASP A 51 -101.25 -18.17 45.16
CA ASP A 51 -101.03 -17.46 43.88
C ASP A 51 -99.66 -16.76 43.83
N LEU A 52 -99.22 -16.19 44.95
CA LEU A 52 -97.91 -15.55 45.09
C LEU A 52 -96.76 -16.56 45.15
N GLU A 53 -96.90 -17.66 45.90
CA GLU A 53 -95.95 -18.78 45.95
C GLU A 53 -95.78 -19.42 44.57
N ASP A 54 -96.88 -19.65 43.87
CA ASP A 54 -96.91 -20.25 42.55
C ASP A 54 -96.35 -19.27 41.48
N ARG A 55 -96.53 -17.95 41.67
CA ARG A 55 -95.85 -16.90 40.89
C ARG A 55 -94.35 -16.84 41.19
N LEU A 56 -93.94 -17.00 42.44
CA LEU A 56 -92.54 -17.06 42.87
C LEU A 56 -91.86 -18.30 42.29
N ALA A 57 -92.50 -19.47 42.35
CA ALA A 57 -92.03 -20.71 41.73
C ALA A 57 -91.97 -20.61 40.19
N ARG A 58 -92.89 -19.88 39.54
CA ARG A 58 -92.80 -19.55 38.11
C ARG A 58 -91.60 -18.64 37.80
N TYR A 59 -91.24 -17.70 38.67
CA TYR A 59 -90.04 -16.87 38.49
C TYR A 59 -88.74 -17.64 38.80
N GLN A 60 -88.72 -18.50 39.82
CA GLN A 60 -87.58 -19.38 40.12
C GLN A 60 -87.26 -20.29 38.93
N ARG A 61 -88.24 -21.05 38.43
CA ARG A 61 -88.02 -21.93 37.26
C ARG A 61 -87.46 -21.17 36.04
N LYS A 62 -87.94 -19.95 35.78
CA LYS A 62 -87.42 -19.09 34.71
C LYS A 62 -86.01 -18.56 34.99
N TRP A 63 -85.69 -18.27 36.25
CA TRP A 63 -84.34 -17.85 36.64
C TRP A 63 -83.35 -19.00 36.55
N ASP A 64 -83.75 -20.22 36.98
CA ASP A 64 -82.96 -21.44 36.82
C ASP A 64 -82.74 -21.79 35.34
N GLU A 65 -83.77 -21.68 34.51
CA GLU A 65 -83.69 -21.84 33.05
C GLU A 65 -82.70 -20.85 32.41
N LEU A 66 -82.84 -19.55 32.70
CA LEU A 66 -81.91 -18.53 32.22
C LEU A 66 -80.49 -18.72 32.75
N ALA A 67 -80.32 -19.15 34.00
CA ALA A 67 -79.03 -19.44 34.61
C ALA A 67 -78.39 -20.75 34.10
N VAL A 68 -79.16 -21.64 33.47
CA VAL A 68 -78.63 -22.77 32.69
C VAL A 68 -78.25 -22.32 31.28
N GLN A 69 -79.10 -21.52 30.62
CA GLN A 69 -78.80 -20.96 29.30
C GLN A 69 -77.55 -20.08 29.31
N GLU A 70 -77.36 -19.20 30.31
CA GLU A 70 -76.13 -18.39 30.45
C GLU A 70 -74.88 -19.30 30.56
N LYS A 71 -74.95 -20.37 31.36
CA LYS A 71 -73.84 -21.32 31.53
C LYS A 71 -73.53 -22.08 30.23
N LEU A 72 -74.55 -22.48 29.47
CA LEU A 72 -74.37 -23.13 28.16
C LEU A 72 -73.72 -22.18 27.16
N PHE A 73 -74.27 -20.98 26.95
CA PHE A 73 -73.66 -19.98 26.07
C PHE A 73 -72.22 -19.64 26.49
N ARG A 74 -71.95 -19.54 27.80
CA ARG A 74 -70.59 -19.27 28.31
C ARG A 74 -69.62 -20.41 28.01
N GLN A 75 -70.05 -21.67 28.15
CA GLN A 75 -69.28 -22.84 27.75
C GLN A 75 -69.04 -22.87 26.23
N GLU A 76 -70.04 -22.52 25.41
CA GLU A 76 -69.90 -22.40 23.95
C GLU A 76 -68.91 -21.29 23.56
N PHE A 77 -68.98 -20.12 24.20
CA PHE A 77 -68.02 -19.03 24.00
C PHE A 77 -66.60 -19.41 24.44
N ASP A 78 -66.43 -20.09 25.58
CA ASP A 78 -65.13 -20.56 26.04
C ASP A 78 -64.55 -21.64 25.11
N GLN A 79 -65.37 -22.58 24.62
CA GLN A 79 -64.99 -23.55 23.60
C GLN A 79 -64.59 -22.86 22.29
N LEU A 80 -65.40 -21.93 21.77
CA LEU A 80 -65.09 -21.18 20.55
C LEU A 80 -63.80 -20.35 20.70
N ALA A 81 -63.59 -19.75 21.87
CA ALA A 81 -62.37 -19.01 22.19
C ALA A 81 -61.14 -19.94 22.26
N ASN A 82 -61.28 -21.16 22.79
CA ASN A 82 -60.20 -22.14 22.83
C ASN A 82 -59.90 -22.71 21.44
N ASN A 83 -60.92 -23.13 20.68
CA ASN A 83 -60.78 -23.55 19.28
C ASN A 83 -60.08 -22.46 18.45
N LYS A 84 -60.44 -21.19 18.64
CA LYS A 84 -59.76 -20.05 17.98
C LYS A 84 -58.28 -19.92 18.41
N LYS A 85 -57.96 -20.06 19.70
CA LYS A 85 -56.56 -20.06 20.19
C LYS A 85 -55.77 -21.22 19.57
N GLU A 86 -56.35 -22.40 19.51
CA GLU A 86 -55.72 -23.62 18.98
C GLU A 86 -55.48 -23.53 17.47
N ILE A 87 -56.47 -23.09 16.69
CA ILE A 87 -56.32 -22.83 15.24
C ILE A 87 -55.24 -21.77 14.99
N VAL A 88 -55.25 -20.66 15.74
CA VAL A 88 -54.20 -19.62 15.62
C VAL A 88 -52.82 -20.15 16.03
N ALA A 89 -52.73 -21.00 17.06
CA ALA A 89 -51.48 -21.60 17.49
C ALA A 89 -50.97 -22.69 16.53
N PHE A 90 -51.86 -23.41 15.85
CA PHE A 90 -51.51 -24.33 14.77
C PHE A 90 -51.00 -23.54 13.57
N LEU A 91 -51.77 -22.58 13.06
CA LEU A 91 -51.38 -21.75 11.91
C LEU A 91 -50.07 -20.98 12.17
N LYS A 92 -49.81 -20.49 13.38
CA LYS A 92 -48.53 -19.89 13.76
C LYS A 92 -47.37 -20.89 13.74
N ARG A 93 -47.54 -22.11 14.26
CA ARG A 93 -46.49 -23.15 14.20
C ARG A 93 -46.18 -23.53 12.75
N THR A 94 -47.21 -23.79 11.95
CA THR A 94 -47.04 -24.14 10.52
C THR A 94 -46.44 -22.99 9.72
N LEU A 95 -46.83 -21.73 9.99
CA LEU A 95 -46.22 -20.56 9.35
C LEU A 95 -44.73 -20.43 9.71
N ASN A 96 -44.39 -20.53 10.99
CA ASN A 96 -43.00 -20.49 11.43
C ASN A 96 -42.18 -21.62 10.78
N GLN A 97 -42.68 -22.87 10.81
CA GLN A 97 -42.02 -24.00 10.15
C GLN A 97 -41.75 -23.74 8.66
N ARG A 98 -42.68 -23.10 7.92
CA ARG A 98 -42.44 -22.71 6.52
C ARG A 98 -41.46 -21.56 6.37
N VAL A 99 -41.37 -20.64 7.33
CA VAL A 99 -40.33 -19.60 7.35
C VAL A 99 -38.95 -20.21 7.62
N ASP A 100 -38.86 -21.11 8.61
CA ASP A 100 -37.64 -21.83 8.98
C ASP A 100 -37.13 -22.68 7.79
N GLU A 101 -38.02 -23.45 7.13
CA GLU A 101 -37.70 -24.17 5.89
C GLU A 101 -37.22 -23.24 4.75
N ILE A 102 -37.80 -22.04 4.62
CA ILE A 102 -37.39 -21.06 3.62
C ILE A 102 -36.02 -20.46 3.94
N THR A 103 -35.69 -20.22 5.21
CA THR A 103 -34.35 -19.78 5.61
C THR A 103 -33.30 -20.86 5.37
N ASP A 104 -33.57 -22.10 5.76
CA ASP A 104 -32.65 -23.23 5.55
C ASP A 104 -32.34 -23.44 4.05
N LEU A 105 -33.36 -23.40 3.20
CA LEU A 105 -33.20 -23.52 1.74
C LEU A 105 -32.48 -22.32 1.13
N ASN A 106 -32.67 -21.12 1.66
CA ASN A 106 -31.99 -19.91 1.20
C ASN A 106 -30.51 -19.89 1.59
N GLU A 107 -30.17 -20.33 2.81
CA GLU A 107 -28.78 -20.50 3.26
C GLU A 107 -28.06 -21.60 2.46
N GLN A 108 -28.72 -22.74 2.22
CA GLN A 108 -28.20 -23.77 1.33
C GLN A 108 -27.95 -23.23 -0.09
N LEU A 109 -28.90 -22.49 -0.66
CA LEU A 109 -28.77 -21.86 -1.98
C LEU A 109 -27.61 -20.87 -2.05
N GLN A 110 -27.42 -20.03 -1.02
CA GLN A 110 -26.28 -19.11 -0.95
C GLN A 110 -24.94 -19.85 -0.80
N SER A 111 -24.88 -20.89 0.04
CA SER A 111 -23.66 -21.71 0.17
C SER A 111 -23.27 -22.39 -1.14
N LEU A 112 -24.26 -22.85 -1.92
CA LEU A 112 -24.06 -23.46 -3.24
C LEU A 112 -23.67 -22.44 -4.30
N GLN A 113 -24.16 -21.20 -4.22
CA GLN A 113 -23.71 -20.09 -5.08
C GLN A 113 -22.25 -19.74 -4.80
N LEU A 114 -21.87 -19.57 -3.53
CA LEU A 114 -20.48 -19.29 -3.13
C LEU A 114 -19.53 -20.42 -3.53
N ALA A 115 -19.91 -21.69 -3.32
CA ALA A 115 -19.12 -22.84 -3.75
C ALA A 115 -18.91 -22.85 -5.28
N LYS A 116 -19.97 -22.59 -6.05
CA LYS A 116 -19.92 -22.49 -7.51
C LYS A 116 -19.07 -21.30 -7.99
N GLU A 117 -19.02 -20.21 -7.25
CA GLU A 117 -18.17 -19.06 -7.55
C GLU A 117 -16.70 -19.38 -7.25
N MET A 118 -16.39 -19.99 -6.10
CA MET A 118 -15.04 -20.49 -5.80
C MET A 118 -14.54 -21.53 -6.83
N GLU A 119 -15.41 -22.43 -7.31
CA GLU A 119 -15.07 -23.38 -8.39
C GLU A 119 -14.76 -22.66 -9.71
N LYS A 120 -15.57 -21.67 -10.12
CA LYS A 120 -15.26 -20.85 -11.31
C LYS A 120 -13.92 -20.15 -11.17
N ASP A 121 -13.69 -19.46 -10.06
CA ASP A 121 -12.46 -18.69 -9.82
C ASP A 121 -11.24 -19.62 -9.86
N ALA A 122 -11.35 -20.84 -9.33
CA ALA A 122 -10.32 -21.86 -9.42
C ALA A 122 -10.09 -22.35 -10.87
N PHE A 123 -11.14 -22.57 -11.66
CA PHE A 123 -11.00 -22.94 -13.08
C PHE A 123 -10.48 -21.80 -13.95
N GLU A 124 -10.86 -20.55 -13.68
CA GLU A 124 -10.36 -19.36 -14.38
C GLU A 124 -8.88 -19.10 -14.03
N ALA A 125 -8.48 -19.31 -12.77
CA ALA A 125 -7.08 -19.28 -12.35
C ALA A 125 -6.24 -20.39 -13.02
N GLN A 126 -6.74 -21.64 -13.07
CA GLN A 126 -6.07 -22.73 -13.79
C GLN A 126 -5.95 -22.44 -15.29
N LEU A 127 -7.01 -21.91 -15.91
CA LEU A 127 -7.00 -21.52 -17.32
C LEU A 127 -6.04 -20.35 -17.60
N ALA A 128 -5.91 -19.40 -16.67
CA ALA A 128 -4.94 -18.31 -16.75
C ALA A 128 -3.50 -18.83 -16.59
N GLN A 129 -3.24 -19.72 -15.63
CA GLN A 129 -1.94 -20.37 -15.45
C GLN A 129 -1.52 -21.14 -16.70
N VAL A 130 -2.38 -22.04 -17.22
CA VAL A 130 -2.08 -22.82 -18.42
C VAL A 130 -1.84 -21.92 -19.64
N ARG A 131 -2.59 -20.81 -19.78
CA ARG A 131 -2.32 -19.80 -20.82
C ARG A 131 -0.97 -19.10 -20.65
N HIS A 132 -0.55 -18.82 -19.41
CA HIS A 132 0.76 -18.25 -19.10
C HIS A 132 1.88 -19.22 -19.50
N GLU A 133 1.80 -20.47 -19.03
CA GLU A 133 2.77 -21.54 -19.34
C GLU A 133 2.88 -21.81 -20.85
N PHE A 134 1.76 -21.82 -21.60
CA PHE A 134 1.78 -21.92 -23.06
C PHE A 134 2.39 -20.70 -23.76
N GLN A 135 2.23 -19.50 -23.21
CA GLN A 135 2.82 -18.29 -23.79
C GLN A 135 4.33 -18.22 -23.47
N GLU A 136 4.74 -18.58 -22.26
CA GLU A 136 6.16 -18.66 -21.87
C GLU A 136 6.92 -19.71 -22.68
N THR A 137 6.37 -20.93 -22.83
CA THR A 137 7.01 -21.99 -23.63
C THR A 137 7.08 -21.63 -25.13
N LYS A 138 6.05 -20.97 -25.66
CA LYS A 138 6.06 -20.39 -27.02
C LYS A 138 7.14 -19.33 -27.17
N ASP A 139 7.29 -18.42 -26.20
CA ASP A 139 8.27 -17.33 -26.27
C ASP A 139 9.70 -17.86 -26.08
N GLN A 140 9.90 -18.84 -25.21
CA GLN A 140 11.16 -19.61 -25.10
C GLN A 140 11.55 -20.22 -26.45
N LEU A 141 10.67 -21.05 -27.05
CA LEU A 141 10.90 -21.65 -28.37
C LEU A 141 11.12 -20.61 -29.48
N THR A 142 10.48 -19.45 -29.39
CA THR A 142 10.69 -18.33 -30.31
C THR A 142 12.09 -17.73 -30.15
N THR A 143 12.57 -17.51 -28.91
CA THR A 143 13.94 -17.04 -28.68
C THR A 143 14.99 -18.07 -29.09
N GLU A 144 14.75 -19.37 -28.86
CA GLU A 144 15.62 -20.45 -29.35
C GLU A 144 15.69 -20.46 -30.88
N ASN A 145 14.55 -20.31 -31.57
CA ASN A 145 14.50 -20.27 -33.02
C ASN A 145 15.29 -19.08 -33.58
N ILE A 146 15.17 -17.89 -32.97
CA ILE A 146 15.97 -16.70 -33.31
C ILE A 146 17.47 -16.95 -33.10
N VAL A 147 17.87 -17.58 -32.00
CA VAL A 147 19.27 -17.93 -31.70
C VAL A 147 19.80 -18.99 -32.67
N LEU A 148 18.99 -19.97 -33.07
CA LEU A 148 19.34 -20.98 -34.07
C LEU A 148 19.47 -20.36 -35.47
N GLY A 149 18.58 -19.44 -35.85
CA GLY A 149 18.69 -18.66 -37.09
C GLY A 149 19.98 -17.82 -37.14
N GLY A 150 20.35 -17.18 -36.02
CA GLY A 150 21.62 -16.46 -35.90
C GLY A 150 22.85 -17.38 -36.02
N LYS A 151 22.80 -18.59 -35.45
CA LYS A 151 23.85 -19.62 -35.61
C LYS A 151 23.93 -20.13 -37.05
N LEU A 152 22.79 -20.30 -37.73
CA LEU A 152 22.72 -20.73 -39.13
C LEU A 152 23.36 -19.68 -40.05
N ALA A 153 22.98 -18.41 -39.92
CA ALA A 153 23.56 -17.32 -40.70
C ALA A 153 25.08 -17.20 -40.51
N ALA A 154 25.60 -17.36 -39.28
CA ALA A 154 27.04 -17.38 -39.03
C ALA A 154 27.76 -18.60 -39.65
N LEU A 155 27.07 -19.74 -39.76
CA LEU A 155 27.59 -20.95 -40.41
C LEU A 155 27.57 -20.82 -41.94
N GLU A 156 26.55 -20.16 -42.50
CA GLU A 156 26.47 -19.80 -43.92
C GLU A 156 27.58 -18.80 -44.30
N GLU A 157 27.82 -17.77 -43.48
CA GLU A 157 28.94 -16.84 -43.65
C GLU A 157 30.29 -17.57 -43.60
N PHE A 158 30.50 -18.45 -42.62
CA PHE A 158 31.72 -19.28 -42.56
C PHE A 158 31.88 -20.20 -43.78
N ARG A 159 30.78 -20.79 -44.28
CA ARG A 159 30.79 -21.61 -45.50
C ARG A 159 31.24 -20.79 -46.71
N LEU A 160 30.72 -19.56 -46.86
CA LEU A 160 31.06 -18.65 -47.96
C LEU A 160 32.50 -18.12 -47.84
N GLN A 161 32.95 -17.74 -46.65
CA GLN A 161 34.36 -17.36 -46.40
C GLN A 161 35.33 -18.51 -46.74
N LYS A 162 34.96 -19.76 -46.41
CA LYS A 162 35.75 -20.95 -46.77
C LYS A 162 35.80 -21.19 -48.28
N GLU A 163 34.67 -21.03 -48.97
CA GLU A 163 34.57 -21.14 -50.44
C GLU A 163 35.45 -20.09 -51.11
N GLU A 164 35.29 -18.82 -50.76
CA GLU A 164 36.16 -17.72 -51.22
C GLU A 164 37.65 -17.97 -50.99
N LEU A 165 38.03 -18.51 -49.82
CA LEU A 165 39.42 -18.81 -49.50
C LEU A 165 39.95 -19.99 -50.33
N THR A 166 39.10 -20.98 -50.62
CA THR A 166 39.43 -22.12 -51.46
C THR A 166 39.65 -21.68 -52.91
N ASP A 167 38.78 -20.83 -53.45
CA ASP A 167 38.91 -20.27 -54.81
C ASP A 167 40.16 -19.38 -54.95
N LYS A 168 40.47 -18.58 -53.92
CA LYS A 168 41.73 -17.83 -53.87
C LYS A 168 42.93 -18.78 -53.88
N PHE A 169 42.90 -19.88 -53.11
CA PHE A 169 43.97 -20.87 -53.05
C PHE A 169 44.17 -21.61 -54.38
N THR A 170 43.10 -22.11 -55.02
CA THR A 170 43.19 -22.78 -56.33
C THR A 170 43.68 -21.82 -57.42
N SER A 171 43.25 -20.55 -57.40
CA SER A 171 43.75 -19.54 -58.34
C SER A 171 45.24 -19.25 -58.18
N LEU A 172 45.79 -19.39 -56.95
CA LEU A 172 47.22 -19.23 -56.67
C LEU A 172 48.01 -20.50 -57.03
N GLU A 173 47.46 -21.70 -56.80
CA GLU A 173 48.06 -22.94 -57.30
C GLU A 173 48.17 -22.93 -58.83
N ASP A 174 47.12 -22.52 -59.55
CA ASP A 174 47.16 -22.46 -61.02
C ASP A 174 48.11 -21.37 -61.54
N GLN A 175 48.32 -20.27 -60.81
CA GLN A 175 49.37 -19.31 -61.12
C GLN A 175 50.77 -19.90 -60.87
N LEU A 176 50.98 -20.63 -59.77
CA LEU A 176 52.24 -21.30 -59.47
C LEU A 176 52.58 -22.37 -60.51
N ARG A 177 51.61 -23.22 -60.89
CA ARG A 177 51.75 -24.24 -61.94
C ARG A 177 52.11 -23.61 -63.30
N LYS A 178 51.48 -22.48 -63.65
CA LYS A 178 51.81 -21.71 -64.88
C LYS A 178 53.24 -21.20 -64.83
N GLN A 179 53.63 -20.50 -63.77
CA GLN A 179 55.01 -20.03 -63.58
C GLN A 179 56.02 -21.19 -63.62
N GLU A 180 55.74 -22.32 -62.96
CA GLU A 180 56.57 -23.52 -63.05
C GLU A 180 56.72 -24.02 -64.49
N SER A 181 55.65 -24.05 -65.29
CA SER A 181 55.72 -24.45 -66.70
C SER A 181 56.51 -23.45 -67.55
N GLU A 182 56.29 -22.14 -67.34
CA GLU A 182 57.03 -21.07 -68.01
C GLU A 182 58.52 -21.10 -67.67
N TYR A 183 58.89 -21.37 -66.41
CA TYR A 183 60.29 -21.55 -66.00
C TYR A 183 60.91 -22.83 -66.57
N LYS A 184 60.17 -23.95 -66.63
CA LYS A 184 60.65 -25.21 -67.25
C LYS A 184 60.90 -24.99 -68.75
N ASP A 185 59.99 -24.34 -69.45
CA ASP A 185 60.15 -23.96 -70.86
C ASP A 185 61.28 -22.95 -71.06
N TYR A 186 61.45 -21.98 -70.17
CA TYR A 186 62.55 -21.01 -70.21
C TYR A 186 63.91 -21.69 -70.05
N VAL A 187 64.06 -22.58 -69.08
CA VAL A 187 65.28 -23.38 -68.86
C VAL A 187 65.55 -24.27 -70.08
N TYR A 188 64.56 -25.02 -70.56
CA TYR A 188 64.71 -25.85 -71.77
C TYR A 188 65.12 -25.03 -73.00
N ASN A 189 64.55 -23.83 -73.19
CA ASN A 189 64.94 -22.94 -74.28
C ASN A 189 66.35 -22.34 -74.08
N LEU A 190 66.80 -22.08 -72.85
CA LEU A 190 68.19 -21.69 -72.56
C LEU A 190 69.17 -22.83 -72.81
N GLU A 191 68.86 -24.04 -72.38
CA GLU A 191 69.68 -25.24 -72.63
C GLU A 191 69.80 -25.52 -74.12
N LYS A 192 68.66 -25.51 -74.84
CA LYS A 192 68.60 -25.66 -76.30
C LYS A 192 69.44 -24.59 -77.02
N LYS A 193 69.34 -23.32 -76.61
CA LYS A 193 70.22 -22.25 -77.12
C LYS A 193 71.69 -22.53 -76.80
N SER A 194 72.01 -22.87 -75.55
CA SER A 194 73.38 -23.18 -75.12
C SER A 194 74.00 -24.33 -75.91
N VAL A 195 73.24 -25.39 -76.20
CA VAL A 195 73.68 -26.51 -77.04
C VAL A 195 73.89 -26.06 -78.49
N LEU A 196 72.94 -25.32 -79.09
CA LEU A 196 73.07 -24.80 -80.45
C LEU A 196 74.24 -23.82 -80.59
N ASP A 197 74.48 -22.94 -79.61
CA ASP A 197 75.59 -21.99 -79.60
C ASP A 197 76.93 -22.69 -79.32
N LYS A 198 76.98 -23.74 -78.48
CA LYS A 198 78.16 -24.60 -78.34
C LYS A 198 78.49 -25.32 -79.65
N ASP A 199 77.50 -25.81 -80.39
CA ASP A 199 77.72 -26.47 -81.67
C ASP A 199 78.04 -25.50 -82.82
N ARG A 200 77.45 -24.30 -82.80
CA ARG A 200 77.85 -23.18 -83.65
C ARG A 200 79.30 -22.79 -83.37
N LEU A 201 79.67 -22.63 -82.10
CA LEU A 201 81.02 -22.28 -81.68
C LEU A 201 82.01 -23.41 -81.99
N ARG A 202 81.63 -24.69 -81.89
CA ARG A 202 82.44 -25.82 -82.38
C ARG A 202 82.67 -25.74 -83.89
N LYS A 203 81.62 -25.50 -84.68
CA LYS A 203 81.72 -25.34 -86.15
C LYS A 203 82.59 -24.14 -86.51
N GLU A 204 82.42 -23.02 -85.81
CA GLU A 204 83.22 -21.81 -85.99
C GLU A 204 84.67 -21.99 -85.51
N ILE A 205 84.93 -22.73 -84.42
CA ILE A 205 86.27 -23.10 -83.98
C ILE A 205 86.92 -24.04 -85.01
N ILE A 206 86.21 -25.01 -85.57
CA ILE A 206 86.75 -25.89 -86.63
C ILE A 206 87.07 -25.07 -87.89
N GLN A 207 86.18 -24.16 -88.31
CA GLN A 207 86.42 -23.24 -89.43
C GLN A 207 87.60 -22.29 -89.15
N ARG A 208 87.64 -21.68 -87.96
CA ARG A 208 88.73 -20.80 -87.52
C ARG A 208 90.03 -21.56 -87.33
N VAL A 209 90.05 -22.80 -86.85
CA VAL A 209 91.26 -23.64 -86.74
C VAL A 209 91.74 -24.09 -88.11
N ASN A 210 90.85 -24.38 -89.06
CA ASN A 210 91.24 -24.62 -90.45
C ASN A 210 91.82 -23.36 -91.10
N LEU A 211 91.16 -22.21 -90.93
CA LEU A 211 91.65 -20.91 -91.40
C LEU A 211 92.99 -20.55 -90.73
N VAL A 212 93.08 -20.67 -89.41
CA VAL A 212 94.31 -20.44 -88.62
C VAL A 212 95.38 -21.47 -88.95
N ALA A 213 95.05 -22.70 -89.37
CA ALA A 213 96.04 -23.63 -89.90
C ALA A 213 96.53 -23.20 -91.29
N THR A 214 95.70 -22.56 -92.13
CA THR A 214 96.16 -21.94 -93.39
C THR A 214 96.86 -20.59 -93.19
N GLU A 215 96.49 -19.82 -92.16
CA GLU A 215 97.11 -18.54 -91.83
C GLU A 215 98.40 -18.74 -91.02
N PHE A 216 98.53 -19.71 -90.12
CA PHE A 216 99.85 -20.10 -89.57
C PHE A 216 100.77 -20.61 -90.68
N ARG A 217 100.25 -21.25 -91.75
CA ARG A 217 101.01 -21.55 -92.98
C ARG A 217 101.39 -20.30 -93.81
N LYS A 218 100.96 -19.09 -93.41
CA LYS A 218 101.32 -17.77 -93.99
C LYS A 218 101.99 -16.81 -92.98
N VAL A 219 101.83 -17.06 -91.68
CA VAL A 219 102.22 -16.23 -90.52
C VAL A 219 103.38 -16.85 -89.73
N ALA A 220 103.59 -18.17 -89.81
CA ALA A 220 104.94 -18.73 -89.65
C ALA A 220 105.89 -18.19 -90.76
N THR A 221 105.31 -17.77 -91.90
CA THR A 221 105.99 -17.04 -92.98
C THR A 221 106.04 -15.51 -92.76
N ASN A 222 105.34 -14.96 -91.75
CA ASN A 222 105.27 -13.52 -91.41
C ASN A 222 104.84 -13.32 -89.94
N GLN A 223 105.78 -13.21 -89.00
CA GLN A 223 105.52 -13.01 -87.56
C GLN A 223 104.79 -11.66 -87.30
N MET A 224 103.85 -11.46 -86.35
CA MET A 224 103.51 -12.04 -85.03
C MET A 224 104.35 -11.51 -83.84
N TRP A 225 103.82 -10.55 -83.06
CA TRP A 225 104.06 -10.34 -81.61
C TRP A 225 103.23 -9.19 -81.00
N GLU A 226 103.39 -7.95 -81.49
CA GLU A 226 103.00 -6.73 -80.74
C GLU A 226 101.49 -6.53 -80.50
N THR A 227 100.60 -7.00 -81.39
CA THR A 227 99.14 -6.81 -81.23
C THR A 227 98.60 -7.45 -79.95
N THR A 228 99.11 -8.63 -79.58
CA THR A 228 98.71 -9.37 -78.38
C THR A 228 99.06 -8.62 -77.10
N LYS A 229 100.22 -7.95 -77.08
CA LYS A 229 100.75 -7.22 -75.93
C LYS A 229 99.89 -6.01 -75.55
N ARG A 230 99.31 -5.31 -76.54
CA ARG A 230 98.41 -4.16 -76.28
C ARG A 230 97.08 -4.59 -75.66
N ALA A 231 96.45 -5.64 -76.22
CA ALA A 231 95.15 -6.13 -75.77
C ALA A 231 95.15 -6.60 -74.30
N ILE A 232 96.26 -7.18 -73.81
CA ILE A 232 96.41 -7.62 -72.41
C ILE A 232 96.34 -6.44 -71.43
N ILE A 233 96.99 -5.32 -71.76
CA ILE A 233 97.08 -4.13 -70.89
C ILE A 233 95.70 -3.45 -70.78
N GLU A 234 95.00 -3.29 -71.90
CA GLU A 234 93.66 -2.70 -71.94
C GLU A 234 92.63 -3.56 -71.18
N ASN A 235 92.68 -4.88 -71.36
CA ASN A 235 91.81 -5.81 -70.65
C ASN A 235 92.03 -5.76 -69.12
N SER A 236 93.30 -5.74 -68.67
CA SER A 236 93.65 -5.59 -67.25
C SER A 236 93.10 -4.31 -66.62
N SER A 237 93.09 -3.19 -67.37
CA SER A 237 92.53 -1.92 -66.90
C SER A 237 91.01 -1.99 -66.71
N VAL A 238 90.29 -2.56 -67.69
CA VAL A 238 88.84 -2.75 -67.62
C VAL A 238 88.45 -3.71 -66.49
N THR A 239 89.17 -4.82 -66.30
CA THR A 239 88.95 -5.75 -65.20
C THR A 239 89.08 -5.07 -63.83
N LEU A 240 90.07 -4.20 -63.64
CA LEU A 240 90.27 -3.48 -62.38
C LEU A 240 89.12 -2.49 -62.10
N GLN A 241 88.62 -1.78 -63.13
CA GLN A 241 87.46 -0.89 -62.97
C GLN A 241 86.17 -1.68 -62.69
N LEU A 242 85.94 -2.80 -63.38
CA LEU A 242 84.79 -3.67 -63.14
C LEU A 242 84.78 -4.24 -61.72
N ALA A 243 85.94 -4.64 -61.20
CA ALA A 243 86.11 -5.09 -59.82
C ALA A 243 85.81 -3.98 -58.80
N LYS A 244 86.15 -2.72 -59.09
CA LYS A 244 85.79 -1.56 -58.24
C LYS A 244 84.28 -1.32 -58.23
N MET A 245 83.65 -1.28 -59.41
CA MET A 245 82.19 -1.09 -59.54
C MET A 245 81.41 -2.22 -58.86
N SER A 246 81.86 -3.47 -58.99
CA SER A 246 81.26 -4.62 -58.32
C SER A 246 81.26 -4.48 -56.80
N ARG A 247 82.37 -4.06 -56.18
CA ARG A 247 82.45 -3.82 -54.73
C ARG A 247 81.46 -2.74 -54.26
N GLN A 248 81.34 -1.64 -55.01
CA GLN A 248 80.41 -0.56 -54.69
C GLN A 248 78.94 -1.01 -54.82
N GLY A 249 78.62 -1.85 -55.82
CA GLY A 249 77.30 -2.46 -55.96
C GLY A 249 76.92 -3.37 -54.78
N VAL A 250 77.86 -4.18 -54.28
CA VAL A 250 77.66 -5.03 -53.09
C VAL A 250 77.44 -4.20 -51.83
N GLN A 251 78.17 -3.09 -51.65
CA GLN A 251 77.99 -2.18 -50.50
C GLN A 251 76.59 -1.54 -50.51
N LEU A 252 76.15 -1.01 -51.66
CA LEU A 252 74.81 -0.42 -51.80
C LEU A 252 73.67 -1.44 -51.62
N LEU A 253 73.88 -2.70 -52.01
CA LEU A 253 72.93 -3.79 -51.71
C LEU A 253 72.83 -4.04 -50.20
N GLN A 254 73.96 -4.14 -49.50
CA GLN A 254 74.00 -4.37 -48.06
C GLN A 254 73.36 -3.21 -47.27
N GLU A 255 73.60 -1.97 -47.68
CA GLU A 255 72.92 -0.78 -47.12
C GLU A 255 71.41 -0.83 -47.38
N ASN A 256 70.97 -1.26 -48.57
CA ASN A 256 69.55 -1.37 -48.91
C ASN A 256 68.84 -2.47 -48.12
N GLU A 257 69.50 -3.60 -47.84
CA GLU A 257 69.00 -4.66 -46.97
C GLU A 257 68.88 -4.21 -45.51
N GLN A 258 69.87 -3.49 -44.99
CA GLN A 258 69.81 -2.89 -43.64
C GLN A 258 68.66 -1.88 -43.51
N LEU A 259 68.49 -1.00 -44.51
CA LEU A 259 67.39 -0.04 -44.54
C LEU A 259 66.03 -0.73 -44.58
N LYS A 260 65.85 -1.76 -45.42
CA LYS A 260 64.63 -2.60 -45.43
C LYS A 260 64.36 -3.24 -44.08
N GLY A 261 65.36 -3.87 -43.46
CA GLY A 261 65.21 -4.45 -42.12
C GLY A 261 64.78 -3.42 -41.07
N SER A 262 65.32 -2.20 -41.12
CA SER A 262 64.91 -1.10 -40.23
C SER A 262 63.49 -0.59 -40.51
N GLN A 263 63.07 -0.59 -41.78
CA GLN A 263 61.71 -0.23 -42.19
C GLN A 263 60.70 -1.28 -41.71
N ASP A 264 60.99 -2.57 -41.91
CA ASP A 264 60.13 -3.67 -41.47
C ASP A 264 59.98 -3.68 -39.94
N GLU A 265 61.05 -3.39 -39.20
CA GLU A 265 61.03 -3.28 -37.75
C GLU A 265 60.16 -2.10 -37.28
N LEU A 266 60.26 -0.94 -37.94
CA LEU A 266 59.41 0.22 -37.66
C LEU A 266 57.94 -0.04 -38.02
N CYS A 267 57.65 -0.76 -39.11
CA CYS A 267 56.30 -1.19 -39.46
C CYS A 267 55.65 -2.06 -38.38
N LYS A 268 56.38 -3.06 -37.84
CA LYS A 268 55.90 -3.90 -36.72
C LYS A 268 55.60 -3.06 -35.47
N GLN A 269 56.46 -2.10 -35.16
CA GLN A 269 56.26 -1.20 -34.01
C GLN A 269 55.02 -0.31 -34.19
N LEU A 270 54.80 0.22 -35.39
CA LEU A 270 53.59 1.01 -35.72
C LEU A 270 52.32 0.15 -35.62
N GLU A 271 52.32 -1.07 -36.12
CA GLU A 271 51.18 -2.00 -35.99
C GLU A 271 50.87 -2.32 -34.52
N LEU A 272 51.88 -2.59 -33.71
CA LEU A 272 51.72 -2.84 -32.27
C LEU A 272 51.12 -1.62 -31.55
N LEU A 273 51.59 -0.41 -31.87
CA LEU A 273 51.06 0.84 -31.32
C LEU A 273 49.61 1.08 -31.76
N GLU A 274 49.27 0.86 -33.02
CA GLU A 274 47.90 1.01 -33.51
C GLU A 274 46.95 -0.02 -32.85
N ASN A 275 47.41 -1.26 -32.67
CA ASN A 275 46.64 -2.31 -32.00
C ASN A 275 46.43 -2.04 -30.51
N THR A 276 47.45 -1.56 -29.78
CA THR A 276 47.26 -1.13 -28.39
C THR A 276 46.33 0.08 -28.29
N GLN A 277 46.40 1.04 -29.22
CA GLN A 277 45.45 2.16 -29.30
C GLN A 277 44.00 1.69 -29.55
N LYS A 278 43.78 0.73 -30.47
CA LYS A 278 42.48 0.10 -30.72
C LYS A 278 41.93 -0.57 -29.46
N VAL A 279 42.75 -1.29 -28.70
CA VAL A 279 42.36 -1.92 -27.42
C VAL A 279 42.02 -0.87 -26.36
N MET A 280 42.87 0.15 -26.17
CA MET A 280 42.61 1.25 -25.23
C MET A 280 41.32 2.02 -25.56
N ALA A 281 41.02 2.24 -26.85
CA ALA A 281 39.77 2.88 -27.27
C ALA A 281 38.53 2.02 -26.95
N ARG A 282 38.60 0.70 -27.17
CA ARG A 282 37.54 -0.25 -26.77
C ARG A 282 37.34 -0.24 -25.25
N HIS A 283 38.42 -0.27 -24.49
CA HIS A 283 38.41 -0.25 -23.02
C HIS A 283 37.81 1.06 -22.47
N ARG A 284 38.25 2.22 -22.98
CA ARG A 284 37.70 3.55 -22.64
C ARG A 284 36.21 3.65 -22.93
N ARG A 285 35.73 3.08 -24.05
CA ARG A 285 34.29 3.02 -24.38
C ARG A 285 33.51 2.15 -23.37
N GLY A 286 34.09 1.02 -22.95
CA GLY A 286 33.53 0.16 -21.91
C GLY A 286 33.41 0.89 -20.55
N HIS A 287 34.51 1.48 -20.07
CA HIS A 287 34.52 2.31 -18.86
C HIS A 287 33.52 3.46 -18.94
N GLN A 288 33.42 4.19 -20.06
CA GLN A 288 32.46 5.27 -20.21
C GLN A 288 31.02 4.78 -20.04
N LYS A 289 30.66 3.60 -20.57
CA LYS A 289 29.33 3.01 -20.36
C LYS A 289 29.10 2.63 -18.89
N ILE A 290 30.10 2.03 -18.23
CA ILE A 290 30.04 1.68 -16.80
C ILE A 290 29.85 2.94 -15.94
N ILE A 291 30.62 4.00 -16.19
CA ILE A 291 30.51 5.28 -15.49
C ILE A 291 29.12 5.88 -15.66
N LEU A 292 28.55 5.86 -16.87
CA LEU A 292 27.19 6.35 -17.11
C LEU A 292 26.14 5.52 -16.34
N MET A 293 26.23 4.18 -16.38
CA MET A 293 25.31 3.29 -15.65
C MET A 293 25.41 3.47 -14.12
N LEU A 294 26.62 3.64 -13.59
CA LEU A 294 26.82 3.92 -12.16
C LEU A 294 26.30 5.31 -11.78
N THR A 295 26.51 6.33 -12.62
CA THR A 295 25.99 7.69 -12.40
C THR A 295 24.46 7.70 -12.37
N GLU A 296 23.82 6.95 -13.28
CA GLU A 296 22.38 6.79 -13.29
C GLU A 296 21.86 6.04 -12.06
N LYS A 297 22.52 4.96 -11.63
CA LYS A 297 22.16 4.26 -10.39
C LYS A 297 22.34 5.13 -9.13
N CYS A 298 23.37 5.96 -9.08
CA CYS A 298 23.52 6.95 -8.01
C CYS A 298 22.38 8.00 -8.03
N ARG A 299 21.92 8.43 -9.21
CA ARG A 299 20.78 9.35 -9.36
C ARG A 299 19.47 8.70 -8.89
N GLU A 300 19.19 7.46 -9.29
CA GLU A 300 18.03 6.69 -8.80
C GLU A 300 18.06 6.52 -7.28
N GLN A 301 19.23 6.22 -6.71
CA GLN A 301 19.41 6.06 -5.26
C GLN A 301 19.23 7.39 -4.51
N GLN A 302 19.65 8.51 -5.08
CA GLN A 302 19.38 9.86 -4.54
C GLN A 302 17.90 10.23 -4.58
N GLN A 303 17.16 9.82 -5.62
CA GLN A 303 15.72 10.06 -5.70
C GLN A 303 14.95 9.22 -4.67
N SER A 304 15.22 7.91 -4.59
CA SER A 304 14.56 7.02 -3.62
C SER A 304 14.92 7.33 -2.16
N THR A 305 16.11 7.85 -1.87
CA THR A 305 16.44 8.36 -0.52
C THR A 305 15.69 9.65 -0.19
N ALA A 306 15.58 10.61 -1.13
CA ALA A 306 14.78 11.81 -0.93
C ALA A 306 13.27 11.51 -0.76
N GLU A 307 12.73 10.53 -1.49
CA GLU A 307 11.36 10.02 -1.32
C GLU A 307 11.16 9.37 0.06
N ALA A 308 12.12 8.55 0.51
CA ALA A 308 12.09 7.95 1.85
C ALA A 308 12.20 8.99 2.97
N GLU A 309 12.97 10.07 2.79
CA GLU A 309 13.03 11.20 3.73
C GLU A 309 11.70 11.97 3.79
N GLN A 310 11.05 12.22 2.65
CA GLN A 310 9.72 12.84 2.60
C GLN A 310 8.66 11.99 3.30
N LEU A 311 8.64 10.68 3.04
CA LEU A 311 7.75 9.73 3.72
C LEU A 311 8.02 9.68 5.23
N ARG A 312 9.29 9.71 5.65
CA ARG A 312 9.67 9.75 7.07
C ARG A 312 9.20 11.03 7.78
N LEU A 313 9.30 12.18 7.11
CA LEU A 313 8.76 13.44 7.63
C LEU A 313 7.24 13.38 7.78
N LEU A 314 6.51 12.88 6.77
CA LEU A 314 5.07 12.69 6.83
C LEU A 314 4.64 11.74 7.96
N LEU A 315 5.33 10.61 8.12
CA LEU A 315 5.11 9.68 9.23
C LEU A 315 5.32 10.36 10.59
N SER A 316 6.41 11.10 10.77
CA SER A 316 6.68 11.80 12.03
C SER A 316 5.63 12.87 12.38
N HIS A 317 5.00 13.48 11.37
CA HIS A 317 3.89 14.42 11.57
C HIS A 317 2.58 13.69 11.94
N LEU A 318 2.32 12.53 11.33
CA LEU A 318 1.19 11.68 11.68
C LEU A 318 1.33 11.12 13.11
N GLU A 319 2.53 10.67 13.50
CA GLU A 319 2.84 10.23 14.87
C GLU A 319 2.60 11.36 15.89
N GLN A 320 3.03 12.59 15.60
CA GLN A 320 2.73 13.76 16.44
C GLN A 320 1.22 14.04 16.55
N SER A 321 0.46 13.97 15.44
CA SER A 321 -0.99 14.20 15.47
C SER A 321 -1.75 13.10 16.23
N LEU A 322 -1.29 11.84 16.16
CA LEU A 322 -1.84 10.73 16.94
C LEU A 322 -1.56 10.89 18.44
N LEU A 323 -0.35 11.31 18.82
CA LEU A 323 -0.02 11.61 20.22
C LEU A 323 -0.83 12.79 20.77
N GLN A 324 -1.05 13.83 19.97
CA GLN A 324 -1.92 14.95 20.35
C GLN A 324 -3.38 14.47 20.52
N LEU A 325 -3.94 13.75 19.55
CA LEU A 325 -5.31 13.23 19.62
C LEU A 325 -5.51 12.25 20.80
N GLN A 326 -4.46 11.50 21.17
CA GLN A 326 -4.46 10.66 22.36
C GLN A 326 -4.48 11.50 23.66
N ALA A 327 -3.72 12.59 23.73
CA ALA A 327 -3.73 13.51 24.87
C ALA A 327 -5.09 14.22 25.01
N ASP A 328 -5.64 14.73 23.90
CA ASP A 328 -6.98 15.33 23.85
C ASP A 328 -8.06 14.32 24.28
N GLY A 329 -7.94 13.07 23.81
CA GLY A 329 -8.81 11.96 24.23
C GLY A 329 -8.68 11.56 25.71
N GLN A 330 -7.51 11.75 26.33
CA GLN A 330 -7.32 11.59 27.78
C GLN A 330 -7.92 12.77 28.56
N ALA A 331 -7.72 14.00 28.09
CA ALA A 331 -8.31 15.20 28.70
C ALA A 331 -9.85 15.12 28.70
N LEU A 332 -10.47 14.81 27.56
CA LEU A 332 -11.92 14.65 27.44
C LEU A 332 -12.48 13.53 28.32
N ARG A 333 -11.74 12.42 28.53
CA ARG A 333 -12.11 11.38 29.50
C ARG A 333 -12.09 11.91 30.93
N SER A 334 -11.03 12.61 31.33
CA SER A 334 -10.94 13.19 32.67
C SER A 334 -12.05 14.22 32.95
N GLN A 335 -12.41 15.03 31.93
CA GLN A 335 -13.52 15.98 32.02
C GLN A 335 -14.87 15.26 32.14
N ARG A 336 -15.11 14.20 31.35
CA ARG A 336 -16.29 13.33 31.48
C ARG A 336 -16.40 12.76 32.89
N ASP A 337 -15.30 12.26 33.43
CA ASP A 337 -15.29 11.59 34.73
C ASP A 337 -15.50 12.58 35.89
N GLN A 338 -14.99 13.80 35.76
CA GLN A 338 -15.31 14.91 36.67
C GLN A 338 -16.80 15.31 36.60
N LEU A 339 -17.38 15.41 35.41
CA LEU A 339 -18.81 15.72 35.22
C LEU A 339 -19.73 14.59 35.73
N ASN A 340 -19.32 13.33 35.55
CA ASN A 340 -20.04 12.18 36.13
C ASN A 340 -20.02 12.24 37.66
N LEU A 341 -18.88 12.53 38.28
CA LEU A 341 -18.77 12.67 39.74
C LEU A 341 -19.64 13.82 40.27
N GLN A 342 -19.69 14.95 39.57
CA GLN A 342 -20.59 16.05 39.90
C GLN A 342 -22.07 15.65 39.76
N LEU A 343 -22.42 14.87 38.72
CA LEU A 343 -23.78 14.35 38.53
C LEU A 343 -24.17 13.35 39.63
N GLU A 344 -23.25 12.48 40.06
CA GLU A 344 -23.45 11.55 41.18
C GLU A 344 -23.64 12.29 42.52
N GLN A 345 -22.84 13.34 42.77
CA GLN A 345 -23.00 14.23 43.93
C GLN A 345 -24.37 14.91 43.93
N GLN A 346 -24.77 15.53 42.82
CA GLN A 346 -26.09 16.16 42.68
C GLN A 346 -27.24 15.14 42.81
N GLN A 347 -27.09 13.91 42.33
CA GLN A 347 -28.07 12.84 42.55
C GLN A 347 -28.15 12.41 44.02
N ALA A 348 -27.03 12.40 44.75
CA ALA A 348 -27.01 12.10 46.18
C ALA A 348 -27.66 13.23 47.01
N GLU A 349 -27.36 14.50 46.70
CA GLU A 349 -28.02 15.67 47.30
C GLU A 349 -29.54 15.65 47.06
N VAL A 350 -29.98 15.38 45.82
CA VAL A 350 -31.41 15.24 45.49
C VAL A 350 -32.06 14.08 46.26
N GLN A 351 -31.37 12.95 46.45
CA GLN A 351 -31.87 11.83 47.27
C GLN A 351 -31.93 12.16 48.77
N GLN A 352 -31.01 12.96 49.29
CA GLN A 352 -31.04 13.46 50.68
C GLN A 352 -32.20 14.42 50.88
N LEU A 353 -32.34 15.45 50.03
CA LEU A 353 -33.44 16.41 50.09
C LEU A 353 -34.83 15.74 49.91
N GLN A 354 -34.93 14.66 49.11
CA GLN A 354 -36.14 13.85 49.02
C GLN A 354 -36.45 13.07 50.31
N GLN A 355 -35.43 12.60 51.03
CA GLN A 355 -35.60 11.94 52.33
C GLN A 355 -36.01 12.94 53.41
N GLU A 356 -35.34 14.09 53.50
CA GLU A 356 -35.69 15.18 54.42
C GLU A 356 -37.12 15.69 54.18
N LEU A 357 -37.51 15.92 52.92
CA LEU A 357 -38.88 16.31 52.57
C LEU A 357 -39.91 15.23 52.93
N ALA A 358 -39.58 13.94 52.75
CA ALA A 358 -40.45 12.85 53.15
C ALA A 358 -40.53 12.65 54.67
N GLU A 359 -39.54 13.10 55.43
CA GLU A 359 -39.56 13.12 56.89
C GLU A 359 -40.32 14.33 57.43
N GLU A 360 -40.13 15.53 56.86
CA GLU A 360 -40.96 16.70 57.16
C GLU A 360 -42.43 16.35 56.94
N GLN A 361 -42.80 15.82 55.75
CA GLN A 361 -44.18 15.45 55.44
C GLN A 361 -44.78 14.43 56.42
N ARG A 362 -43.98 13.51 56.99
CA ARG A 362 -44.44 12.61 58.08
C ARG A 362 -44.65 13.36 59.38
N THR A 363 -43.72 14.24 59.78
CA THR A 363 -43.89 15.05 61.00
C THR A 363 -45.11 15.96 60.87
N ARG A 364 -45.25 16.66 59.74
CA ARG A 364 -46.40 17.48 59.39
C ARG A 364 -47.71 16.70 59.42
N ALA A 365 -47.80 15.54 58.77
CA ALA A 365 -49.00 14.71 58.82
C ALA A 365 -49.33 14.22 60.25
N SER A 366 -48.30 13.97 61.09
CA SER A 366 -48.52 13.63 62.50
C SER A 366 -48.99 14.82 63.35
N LEU A 367 -48.55 16.04 63.02
CA LEU A 367 -49.02 17.28 63.64
C LEU A 367 -50.43 17.66 63.18
N GLU A 368 -50.76 17.46 61.89
CA GLU A 368 -52.11 17.63 61.35
C GLU A 368 -53.07 16.64 62.04
N MET A 369 -52.73 15.35 62.16
CA MET A 369 -53.52 14.40 62.97
C MET A 369 -53.66 14.78 64.45
N ALA A 370 -52.62 15.37 65.05
CA ALA A 370 -52.68 15.83 66.44
C ALA A 370 -53.55 17.09 66.61
N LEU A 371 -53.60 17.96 65.60
CA LEU A 371 -54.51 19.11 65.54
C LEU A 371 -55.95 18.67 65.29
N ASP A 372 -56.18 17.66 64.46
CA ASP A 372 -57.50 17.05 64.26
C ASP A 372 -58.01 16.43 65.57
N GLN A 373 -57.15 15.72 66.32
CA GLN A 373 -57.50 15.18 67.64
C GLN A 373 -57.70 16.27 68.70
N ALA A 374 -56.89 17.33 68.70
CA ALA A 374 -57.06 18.46 69.61
C ALA A 374 -58.36 19.24 69.30
N THR A 375 -58.71 19.40 68.02
CA THR A 375 -59.94 20.07 67.61
C THR A 375 -61.17 19.19 67.81
N SER A 376 -61.08 17.85 67.70
CA SER A 376 -62.18 16.97 68.10
C SER A 376 -62.44 17.07 69.61
N ILE A 377 -61.41 16.98 70.46
CA ILE A 377 -61.56 17.15 71.92
C ILE A 377 -62.17 18.52 72.27
N LEU A 378 -61.79 19.59 71.56
CA LEU A 378 -62.40 20.92 71.74
C LEU A 378 -63.85 20.98 71.24
N GLN A 379 -64.21 20.28 70.15
CA GLN A 379 -65.59 20.15 69.70
C GLN A 379 -66.44 19.34 70.68
N ASP A 380 -65.89 18.26 71.26
CA ASP A 380 -66.56 17.44 72.27
C ASP A 380 -66.84 18.26 73.54
N ILE A 381 -65.87 19.07 74.00
CA ILE A 381 -66.04 20.02 75.11
C ILE A 381 -67.17 21.04 74.79
N LEU A 382 -67.19 21.61 73.58
CA LEU A 382 -68.19 22.61 73.19
C LEU A 382 -69.59 22.01 72.96
N GLN A 383 -69.69 20.77 72.48
CA GLN A 383 -70.97 20.06 72.33
C GLN A 383 -71.55 19.67 73.69
N MET A 384 -70.72 19.18 74.63
CA MET A 384 -71.12 18.98 76.03
C MET A 384 -71.65 20.28 76.66
N GLN A 385 -71.02 21.42 76.37
CA GLN A 385 -71.44 22.73 76.89
C GLN A 385 -72.74 23.27 76.28
N ALA A 386 -73.25 22.65 75.21
CA ALA A 386 -74.53 22.97 74.58
C ALA A 386 -75.63 21.91 74.85
N ALA A 387 -75.33 20.86 75.61
CA ALA A 387 -76.22 19.70 75.80
C ALA A 387 -77.09 19.76 77.06
N GLU A 388 -76.70 20.49 78.11
CA GLU A 388 -77.38 20.50 79.41
C GLU A 388 -77.56 21.92 79.96
N GLU A 389 -78.81 22.42 79.91
CA GLU A 389 -79.29 23.44 80.85
C GLU A 389 -79.99 22.73 82.04
N GLU A 390 -79.97 23.36 83.22
CA GLU A 390 -80.59 22.90 84.49
C GLU A 390 -80.01 21.60 85.12
N GLY A 391 -79.32 21.65 86.29
CA GLY A 391 -79.00 20.37 86.99
C GLY A 391 -77.98 20.25 88.15
N ASP A 392 -77.49 21.32 88.79
CA ASP A 392 -76.82 21.28 90.12
C ASP A 392 -75.81 20.12 90.42
N PHE A 393 -74.72 19.99 89.63
CA PHE A 393 -73.61 19.06 89.92
C PHE A 393 -72.21 19.62 89.57
N ASP A 394 -71.81 20.71 90.23
CA ASP A 394 -70.54 21.45 90.02
C ASP A 394 -69.26 20.74 90.50
N VAL A 395 -69.15 19.42 90.29
CA VAL A 395 -67.91 18.65 90.56
C VAL A 395 -67.64 17.62 89.47
N MET A 396 -68.63 16.84 89.03
CA MET A 396 -68.42 15.79 88.01
C MET A 396 -68.15 16.40 86.63
N PHE A 397 -68.85 17.48 86.25
CA PHE A 397 -68.56 18.23 85.03
C PHE A 397 -67.17 18.89 85.10
N GLN A 398 -66.84 19.57 86.20
CA GLN A 398 -65.50 20.13 86.39
C GLN A 398 -64.39 19.07 86.30
N LEU A 399 -64.59 17.89 86.89
CA LEU A 399 -63.63 16.80 86.85
C LEU A 399 -63.49 16.23 85.44
N HIS A 400 -64.58 16.02 84.71
CA HIS A 400 -64.52 15.49 83.36
C HIS A 400 -63.94 16.49 82.36
N CYS A 401 -64.29 17.78 82.45
CA CYS A 401 -63.64 18.85 81.70
C CYS A 401 -62.15 18.97 82.05
N LYS A 402 -61.78 18.81 83.32
CA LYS A 402 -60.37 18.79 83.75
C LYS A 402 -59.62 17.60 83.16
N ASP A 403 -60.21 16.41 83.14
CA ASP A 403 -59.61 15.22 82.52
C ASP A 403 -59.49 15.37 81.00
N MET A 404 -60.50 15.93 80.31
CA MET A 404 -60.43 16.23 78.88
C MET A 404 -59.41 17.34 78.55
N LEU A 405 -59.28 18.36 79.42
CA LEU A 405 -58.22 19.37 79.29
C LEU A 405 -56.82 18.79 79.60
N GLN A 406 -56.70 17.80 80.49
CA GLN A 406 -55.46 17.05 80.69
C GLN A 406 -55.14 16.14 79.50
N GLN A 407 -56.14 15.53 78.86
CA GLN A 407 -55.96 14.77 77.61
C GLN A 407 -55.55 15.69 76.45
N LEU A 408 -56.18 16.85 76.31
CA LEU A 408 -55.79 17.90 75.35
C LEU A 408 -54.35 18.39 75.60
N LEU A 409 -53.96 18.59 76.86
CA LEU A 409 -52.60 18.95 77.22
C LEU A 409 -51.61 17.80 76.94
N ALA A 410 -52.02 16.54 77.09
CA ALA A 410 -51.20 15.37 76.77
C ALA A 410 -51.02 15.15 75.24
N THR A 411 -52.07 15.36 74.43
CA THR A 411 -51.95 15.30 72.96
C THR A 411 -51.13 16.47 72.43
N LEU A 412 -51.35 17.69 72.91
CA LEU A 412 -50.57 18.86 72.50
C LEU A 412 -49.10 18.79 72.98
N SER A 413 -48.81 18.30 74.19
CA SER A 413 -47.42 18.15 74.66
C SER A 413 -46.66 17.03 73.94
N SER A 414 -47.32 15.92 73.59
CA SER A 414 -46.71 14.88 72.75
C SER A 414 -46.51 15.34 71.29
N ALA A 415 -47.42 16.15 70.74
CA ALA A 415 -47.23 16.82 69.46
C ALA A 415 -46.07 17.84 69.50
N MET A 416 -45.91 18.61 70.58
CA MET A 416 -44.77 19.51 70.77
C MET A 416 -43.43 18.76 70.87
N ALA A 417 -43.42 17.52 71.37
CA ALA A 417 -42.23 16.67 71.39
C ALA A 417 -41.87 16.06 70.01
N LEU A 418 -42.81 16.03 69.05
CA LEU A 418 -42.57 15.63 67.67
C LEU A 418 -42.01 16.76 66.80
N ARG A 419 -41.99 18.00 67.29
CA ARG A 419 -41.35 19.12 66.60
C ARG A 419 -39.82 18.96 66.64
N PRO A 420 -39.12 18.88 65.50
CA PRO A 420 -37.66 18.94 65.50
C PRO A 420 -37.19 20.24 66.17
N PRO A 421 -36.08 20.24 66.94
CA PRO A 421 -35.48 21.48 67.39
C PRO A 421 -35.22 22.34 66.15
N MET A 422 -35.58 23.62 66.22
CA MET A 422 -35.46 24.52 65.07
C MET A 422 -33.97 24.62 64.70
N ALA A 423 -33.58 23.89 63.66
CA ALA A 423 -32.22 23.83 63.20
C ALA A 423 -31.83 25.23 62.71
N VAL A 424 -31.12 25.96 63.56
CA VAL A 424 -30.35 27.13 63.15
C VAL A 424 -29.39 26.59 62.09
N CYS A 425 -29.68 26.87 60.81
CA CYS A 425 -28.76 26.55 59.74
C CYS A 425 -27.40 27.11 60.15
N PRO A 426 -26.36 26.28 60.31
CA PRO A 426 -25.03 26.82 60.56
C PRO A 426 -24.71 27.72 59.38
N HIS A 427 -24.55 29.01 59.64
CA HIS A 427 -24.11 29.97 58.64
C HIS A 427 -22.63 29.70 58.39
N GLN A 428 -22.35 28.58 57.71
CA GLN A 428 -21.01 28.08 57.50
C GLN A 428 -20.34 29.03 56.52
N GLU A 429 -19.42 29.81 57.07
CA GLU A 429 -18.78 30.92 56.39
C GLU A 429 -18.09 30.43 55.12
N PHE A 430 -18.34 31.10 53.99
CA PHE A 430 -17.46 31.03 52.82
C PHE A 430 -16.13 31.71 53.17
N GLN A 431 -15.28 31.03 53.94
CA GLN A 431 -13.94 31.51 54.26
C GLN A 431 -12.97 31.07 53.14
N PRO A 432 -12.35 32.02 52.40
CA PRO A 432 -11.59 31.68 51.19
C PRO A 432 -10.14 31.28 51.51
N HIS A 433 -9.90 29.98 51.63
CA HIS A 433 -8.57 29.37 51.71
C HIS A 433 -8.48 28.18 50.71
N ASP A 434 -7.43 27.98 49.92
CA ASP A 434 -6.16 28.74 49.84
C ASP A 434 -5.63 28.87 48.40
N LEU A 435 -4.78 29.87 48.21
CA LEU A 435 -3.96 30.07 47.01
C LEU A 435 -2.48 29.83 47.37
N PRO A 436 -1.91 28.63 47.10
CA PRO A 436 -0.48 28.40 47.29
C PRO A 436 0.32 29.11 46.17
N LYS A 437 0.72 30.36 46.41
CA LYS A 437 1.82 30.96 45.67
C LYS A 437 3.13 30.46 46.25
N GLU A 438 3.84 29.58 45.54
CA GLU A 438 5.23 29.83 45.13
C GLU A 438 5.87 28.66 44.35
N SER A 439 6.31 28.95 43.13
CA SER A 439 7.74 28.90 42.80
C SER A 439 7.99 29.59 41.44
N ARG A 440 9.08 30.37 41.36
CA ARG A 440 9.52 31.02 40.11
C ARG A 440 10.59 30.16 39.44
N SER A 441 10.26 29.47 38.34
CA SER A 441 11.24 28.90 37.41
C SER A 441 11.17 29.59 36.04
N ASN A 442 11.65 30.83 36.05
CA ASN A 442 12.13 31.66 34.94
C ASN A 442 12.45 30.93 33.61
N THR A 443 11.53 30.99 32.64
CA THR A 443 11.83 30.75 31.21
C THR A 443 11.19 31.86 30.38
N GLN A 444 11.99 32.52 29.52
CA GLN A 444 11.55 33.64 28.69
C GLN A 444 10.88 33.16 27.38
N PRO A 445 10.01 33.97 26.76
CA PRO A 445 9.58 33.72 25.39
C PRO A 445 10.76 33.87 24.41
N PRO A 446 10.88 33.02 23.37
CA PRO A 446 11.88 33.18 22.32
C PRO A 446 11.50 34.36 21.41
N LYS A 447 11.85 35.57 21.85
CA LYS A 447 11.67 36.80 21.07
C LYS A 447 12.68 36.80 19.91
N VAL A 448 12.23 37.18 18.72
CA VAL A 448 13.05 37.27 17.50
C VAL A 448 14.36 38.03 17.77
N GLY A 449 15.49 37.37 17.56
CA GLY A 449 16.81 37.89 17.93
C GLY A 449 17.92 37.53 16.94
N SER A 450 18.40 38.54 16.21
CA SER A 450 19.74 38.64 15.61
C SER A 450 20.35 37.38 14.95
N LEU A 451 19.96 37.08 13.71
CA LEU A 451 20.77 36.28 12.77
C LEU A 451 21.99 37.07 12.24
N LEU A 452 22.68 37.82 13.10
CA LEU A 452 23.80 38.70 12.73
C LEU A 452 25.03 38.54 13.64
N GLN A 453 24.97 37.72 14.71
CA GLN A 453 26.04 37.63 15.72
C GLN A 453 26.57 36.21 15.96
N GLN A 454 26.44 35.34 14.94
CA GLN A 454 27.02 33.98 14.94
C GLN A 454 28.00 33.75 13.76
N LEU A 455 28.33 34.82 13.02
CA LEU A 455 29.21 34.81 11.84
C LEU A 455 30.61 35.43 12.11
N SER A 456 31.01 35.55 13.37
CA SER A 456 32.16 36.39 13.77
C SER A 456 33.52 35.68 13.83
N ASN A 457 33.56 34.34 13.95
CA ASN A 457 34.76 33.60 14.33
C ASN A 457 35.15 32.45 13.36
N ILE A 458 34.98 32.63 12.04
CA ILE A 458 35.66 31.79 11.03
C ILE A 458 36.36 32.71 10.02
N THR A 459 37.62 32.40 9.71
CA THR A 459 38.58 33.27 9.04
C THR A 459 38.21 33.61 7.59
N MET A 460 38.57 34.82 7.14
CA MET A 460 38.50 35.21 5.73
C MET A 460 39.40 34.30 4.86
N TYR A 461 38.82 33.66 3.85
CA TYR A 461 39.59 33.06 2.76
C TYR A 461 40.01 34.15 1.76
N GLN A 462 41.30 34.22 1.42
CA GLN A 462 41.77 35.03 0.29
C GLN A 462 41.75 34.20 -1.02
N PRO A 463 41.56 34.83 -2.19
CA PRO A 463 41.62 34.13 -3.48
C PRO A 463 43.05 33.69 -3.82
N GLY A 464 43.44 32.49 -3.37
CA GLY A 464 44.76 31.91 -3.67
C GLY A 464 45.02 30.56 -2.98
N ASP A 465 44.59 30.40 -1.73
CA ASP A 465 44.86 29.19 -0.94
C ASP A 465 43.82 28.08 -1.18
N LEU A 466 44.04 27.28 -2.22
CA LEU A 466 44.01 25.81 -2.18
C LEU A 466 44.52 25.26 -3.53
N GLY A 467 45.26 24.15 -3.49
CA GLY A 467 46.16 23.75 -4.58
C GLY A 467 45.49 23.25 -5.87
N LEU A 468 46.19 23.47 -6.98
CA LEU A 468 45.99 22.82 -8.29
C LEU A 468 44.57 22.94 -8.91
N VAL A 469 44.20 24.16 -9.30
CA VAL A 469 43.12 24.40 -10.27
C VAL A 469 43.35 23.55 -11.54
N PRO A 470 42.44 22.63 -11.90
CA PRO A 470 42.46 22.00 -13.20
C PRO A 470 42.26 23.08 -14.26
N ARG A 471 43.20 23.22 -15.21
CA ARG A 471 43.04 24.15 -16.35
C ARG A 471 41.69 23.89 -17.00
N GLN A 472 40.96 24.97 -17.36
CA GLN A 472 39.68 24.86 -18.07
C GLN A 472 39.82 23.93 -19.28
N GLY A 473 39.26 22.73 -19.15
CA GLY A 473 39.08 21.83 -20.28
C GLY A 473 38.15 22.52 -21.26
N HIS A 474 38.63 22.72 -22.50
CA HIS A 474 37.88 23.40 -23.54
C HIS A 474 36.55 22.67 -23.76
N ILE A 475 35.44 23.26 -23.31
CA ILE A 475 34.11 22.71 -23.58
C ILE A 475 33.94 22.76 -25.11
N PRO A 476 33.74 21.63 -25.80
CA PRO A 476 33.41 21.65 -27.21
C PRO A 476 31.98 22.19 -27.33
N PRO A 477 31.73 23.27 -28.09
CA PRO A 477 30.36 23.75 -28.30
C PRO A 477 29.53 22.67 -28.99
N ASN A 478 28.26 22.58 -28.61
CA ASN A 478 27.29 21.60 -29.10
C ASN A 478 27.31 21.54 -30.64
N PRO A 479 27.43 20.34 -31.25
CA PRO A 479 27.60 20.19 -32.70
C PRO A 479 26.40 20.66 -33.54
N GLN A 480 25.26 20.95 -32.92
CA GLN A 480 24.09 21.53 -33.60
C GLN A 480 24.27 23.03 -33.84
N ASP A 481 24.82 23.78 -32.86
CA ASP A 481 24.97 25.24 -32.94
C ASP A 481 26.04 25.67 -33.95
N LEU A 482 27.06 24.82 -34.17
CA LEU A 482 28.12 25.01 -35.17
C LEU A 482 27.67 24.89 -36.63
N ARG A 483 26.37 24.71 -36.90
CA ARG A 483 25.78 24.73 -38.25
C ARG A 483 25.29 26.10 -38.69
N LEU A 484 25.12 27.05 -37.77
CA LEU A 484 24.55 28.39 -38.06
C LEU A 484 25.62 29.47 -38.33
N LEU A 485 26.91 29.11 -38.33
CA LEU A 485 28.03 30.06 -38.48
C LEU A 485 28.74 29.90 -39.83
N SER A 486 29.09 31.04 -40.44
CA SER A 486 29.66 31.10 -41.79
C SER A 486 31.13 30.66 -41.86
N TYR A 487 31.52 30.15 -43.03
CA TYR A 487 32.81 29.48 -43.29
C TYR A 487 34.05 30.29 -42.85
N ALA A 488 34.04 31.60 -43.06
CA ALA A 488 35.18 32.48 -42.71
C ALA A 488 35.48 32.52 -41.20
N THR A 489 34.49 32.26 -40.34
CA THR A 489 34.66 32.25 -38.88
C THR A 489 35.32 30.97 -38.38
N ARG A 490 35.29 29.89 -39.16
CA ARG A 490 35.75 28.54 -38.76
C ARG A 490 37.28 28.34 -38.74
N MET A 491 38.05 29.27 -39.32
CA MET A 491 39.47 29.04 -39.69
C MET A 491 40.46 30.06 -39.07
N ARG A 492 40.09 30.74 -37.97
CA ARG A 492 40.81 31.95 -37.49
C ARG A 492 41.51 31.79 -36.13
N THR A 493 42.53 30.93 -36.02
CA THR A 493 43.39 30.87 -34.81
C THR A 493 44.81 30.30 -34.97
N PHE A 494 45.52 30.50 -36.10
CA PHE A 494 46.94 30.14 -36.20
C PHE A 494 47.79 31.15 -37.01
N ARG A 495 48.45 32.13 -36.36
CA ARG A 495 49.66 32.79 -36.90
C ARG A 495 50.52 33.59 -35.90
N ALA A 496 51.61 32.99 -35.44
CA ALA A 496 52.90 33.58 -35.05
C ALA A 496 53.88 32.39 -34.88
N HIS A 497 55.19 32.45 -35.15
CA HIS A 497 56.11 33.58 -35.39
C HIS A 497 56.82 33.44 -36.77
N SER A 498 57.72 34.37 -37.11
CA SER A 498 58.61 34.34 -38.30
C SER A 498 59.89 35.13 -37.94
N THR A 499 60.96 35.29 -38.73
CA THR A 499 61.25 35.28 -40.21
C THR A 499 62.82 35.14 -40.31
N PRO A 500 63.57 35.23 -41.44
CA PRO A 500 63.26 35.34 -42.88
C PRO A 500 64.17 34.49 -43.81
N GLU A 501 64.34 34.92 -45.09
CA GLU A 501 65.42 34.60 -46.05
C GLU A 501 65.44 33.18 -46.71
N ILE A 502 65.82 32.96 -47.97
CA ILE A 502 66.33 33.83 -49.08
C ILE A 502 65.74 33.36 -50.45
N HIS A 503 65.79 34.21 -51.50
CA HIS A 503 65.35 33.91 -52.88
C HIS A 503 66.24 32.89 -53.64
N VAL A 504 65.65 32.12 -54.58
CA VAL A 504 66.03 32.06 -56.03
C VAL A 504 64.78 31.71 -56.85
N SER A 505 64.69 32.18 -58.12
CA SER A 505 63.56 31.96 -59.04
C SER A 505 63.96 31.32 -60.37
N SER A 506 63.28 30.24 -60.78
CA SER A 506 63.21 29.77 -62.18
C SER A 506 62.12 28.70 -62.34
N SER A 507 61.28 28.56 -63.36
CA SER A 507 60.73 29.39 -64.46
C SER A 507 60.35 28.43 -65.59
N LEU A 508 59.27 28.74 -66.32
CA LEU A 508 58.99 28.38 -67.73
C LEU A 508 58.38 27.01 -68.15
N LYS A 509 57.34 27.17 -68.99
CA LYS A 509 56.80 26.30 -70.07
C LYS A 509 55.89 25.11 -69.68
N ARG A 510 54.92 24.66 -70.51
CA ARG A 510 53.89 25.31 -71.37
C ARG A 510 53.11 24.20 -72.14
N LEU A 511 51.80 24.09 -71.90
CA LEU A 511 50.71 23.63 -72.80
C LEU A 511 50.92 22.48 -73.83
N LYS A 512 50.17 21.38 -73.66
CA LYS A 512 49.24 20.70 -74.63
C LYS A 512 48.64 19.47 -73.90
N LYS A 513 47.34 19.14 -73.81
CA LYS A 513 46.10 19.21 -74.65
C LYS A 513 45.88 18.01 -75.62
N PHE A 514 45.10 17.03 -75.15
CA PHE A 514 44.19 16.09 -75.89
C PHE A 514 44.83 15.15 -76.96
N SER A 515 44.25 14.02 -77.41
CA SER A 515 42.82 13.58 -77.45
C SER A 515 42.64 12.04 -77.39
N LEU A 516 41.38 11.59 -77.35
CA LEU A 516 40.83 10.23 -77.64
C LEU A 516 39.47 10.41 -78.37
N PRO A 517 38.85 9.39 -79.01
CA PRO A 517 39.33 8.08 -79.48
C PRO A 517 39.25 8.01 -81.05
N ASP A 518 38.62 7.12 -81.85
CA ASP A 518 37.88 5.84 -81.68
C ASP A 518 37.65 5.06 -83.03
N ILE A 519 37.01 3.87 -82.94
CA ILE A 519 36.16 3.14 -83.92
C ILE A 519 36.74 2.63 -85.27
N LEU A 520 37.11 1.34 -85.28
CA LEU A 520 36.43 0.21 -86.00
C LEU A 520 35.93 0.36 -87.46
N LEU A 521 36.54 -0.38 -88.43
CA LEU A 521 35.98 -1.62 -89.08
C LEU A 521 36.62 -2.02 -90.45
N GLN A 522 37.05 -3.29 -90.57
CA GLN A 522 37.00 -4.17 -91.77
C GLN A 522 37.70 -3.76 -93.12
N PRO A 523 37.78 -4.65 -94.13
CA PRO A 523 38.09 -6.09 -94.08
C PRO A 523 39.11 -6.57 -95.15
N LYS A 524 39.79 -7.69 -94.90
CA LYS A 524 39.97 -8.79 -95.87
C LYS A 524 40.40 -10.09 -95.19
#